data_AF-A0AAV4E231-F1
#
_entry.id   AF-A0AAV4E231-F1
#
_cell.length_a   1.000
_cell.length_b   1.000
_cell.length_c   1.000
_cell.angle_alpha   90.00
_cell.angle_beta   90.00
_cell.angle_gamma   90.00
#
_symmetry.space_group_name_H-M   'P 1'
#
loop_
_entity.id
_entity.type
_entity.pdbx_description
1 polymer ?
#
loop_
_entity_poly.entity_id
_entity_poly.type
_entity_poly.pdbx_seq_one_letter_code
_entity_poly.pdbx_strand_id
1 'polypeptide(L)'
;MMISKRYRNALLLAKTYPSADCYSDHVPVVGKFKLKLKKNSKPSANIKFDLAILKTNQTIREKYQISVQNKFEALGDAEEVEQQCENFKSAIMEAATEVIPKVKRKAKQKWMTEEILNLMEERRCAKDNKEKYEQIHKKVQEKCNMSKESWINEKCKEIEQQ
;
A
#
# COMPACT_ATOMS: atom_id res chain seq x y z
N MET A 1 -33.28 -8.88 9.85
CA MET A 1 -32.30 -9.08 8.77
C MET A 1 -32.92 -8.64 7.45
N MET A 2 -32.36 -7.62 6.79
CA MET A 2 -32.86 -7.15 5.50
C MET A 2 -31.93 -7.63 4.39
N ILE A 3 -32.50 -8.21 3.32
CA ILE A 3 -31.74 -8.77 2.19
C ILE A 3 -32.38 -8.27 0.90
N SER A 4 -31.56 -7.89 -0.08
CA SER A 4 -32.04 -7.52 -1.41
C SER A 4 -32.81 -8.67 -2.08
N LYS A 5 -33.89 -8.36 -2.80
CA LYS A 5 -34.75 -9.35 -3.49
C LYS A 5 -33.95 -10.33 -4.35
N ARG A 6 -32.88 -9.87 -5.00
CA ARG A 6 -32.00 -10.69 -5.86
C ARG A 6 -31.28 -11.82 -5.12
N TYR A 7 -31.08 -11.71 -3.80
CA TYR A 7 -30.35 -12.68 -2.98
C TYR A 7 -31.26 -13.45 -2.02
N ARG A 8 -32.58 -13.26 -2.11
CA ARG A 8 -33.54 -13.93 -1.23
C ARG A 8 -33.38 -15.46 -1.26
N ASN A 9 -33.19 -16.03 -2.45
CA ASN A 9 -33.01 -17.48 -2.63
C ASN A 9 -31.64 -18.00 -2.18
N ALA A 10 -30.70 -17.11 -1.85
CA ALA A 10 -29.39 -17.50 -1.35
C ALA A 10 -29.38 -17.69 0.18
N LEU A 11 -30.38 -17.17 0.91
CA LEU A 11 -30.52 -17.40 2.34
C LEU A 11 -31.06 -18.83 2.56
N LEU A 12 -30.28 -19.66 3.23
CA LEU A 12 -30.67 -21.01 3.63
C LEU A 12 -31.33 -21.06 5.00
N LEU A 13 -30.89 -20.20 5.92
CA LEU A 13 -31.38 -20.18 7.30
C LEU A 13 -31.15 -18.79 7.90
N ALA A 14 -32.08 -18.33 8.73
CA ALA A 14 -31.87 -17.20 9.64
C ALA A 14 -32.39 -17.59 11.02
N LYS A 15 -31.56 -17.48 12.06
CA LYS A 15 -31.96 -17.80 13.44
C LYS A 15 -31.25 -16.92 14.47
N THR A 16 -31.89 -16.75 15.61
CA THR A 16 -31.31 -16.12 16.79
C THR A 16 -30.53 -17.16 17.60
N TYR A 17 -29.54 -16.71 18.37
CA TYR A 17 -28.82 -17.55 19.32
C TYR A 17 -28.84 -16.91 20.72
N PRO A 18 -29.92 -17.11 21.50
CA PRO A 18 -30.06 -16.51 22.82
C PRO A 18 -29.00 -16.98 23.83
N SER A 19 -28.47 -18.19 23.65
CA SER A 19 -27.44 -18.78 24.51
C SER A 19 -26.01 -18.51 24.01
N ALA A 20 -25.83 -17.64 23.02
CA ALA A 20 -24.49 -17.26 22.59
C ALA A 20 -23.86 -16.37 23.66
N ASP A 21 -22.69 -16.77 24.16
CA ASP A 21 -21.88 -15.95 25.06
C ASP A 21 -21.27 -14.79 24.26
N CYS A 22 -22.06 -13.74 24.10
CA CYS A 22 -21.65 -12.47 23.54
C CYS A 22 -21.63 -11.48 24.71
N TYR A 23 -20.54 -10.74 24.89
CA TYR A 23 -20.42 -9.69 25.91
C TYR A 23 -21.25 -8.44 25.53
N SER A 24 -22.52 -8.64 25.17
CA SER A 24 -23.52 -7.65 24.80
C SER A 24 -24.88 -8.15 25.27
N ASP A 25 -25.74 -7.20 25.64
CA ASP A 25 -27.15 -7.36 25.95
C ASP A 25 -28.02 -7.75 24.74
N HIS A 26 -27.46 -7.77 23.52
CA HIS A 26 -28.16 -8.15 22.31
C HIS A 26 -28.00 -9.63 21.96
N VAL A 27 -29.12 -10.28 21.61
CA VAL A 27 -29.13 -11.63 21.06
C VAL A 27 -28.65 -11.61 19.59
N PRO A 28 -27.57 -12.32 19.23
CA PRO A 28 -27.09 -12.34 17.86
C PRO A 28 -28.06 -13.08 16.93
N VAL A 29 -28.18 -12.55 15.70
CA VAL A 29 -28.91 -13.18 14.59
C VAL A 29 -27.91 -13.68 13.57
N VAL A 30 -27.98 -14.96 13.22
CA VAL A 30 -27.07 -15.61 12.28
C VAL A 30 -27.86 -16.06 11.05
N GLY A 31 -27.35 -15.68 9.88
CA GLY A 31 -27.85 -16.14 8.59
C GLY A 31 -26.87 -17.09 7.92
N LYS A 32 -27.35 -18.24 7.44
CA LYS A 32 -26.60 -19.14 6.57
C LYS A 32 -26.93 -18.82 5.12
N PHE A 33 -25.92 -18.52 4.31
CA PHE A 33 -26.09 -18.16 2.91
C PHE A 33 -25.32 -19.12 1.99
N LYS A 34 -25.89 -19.41 0.82
CA LYS A 34 -25.23 -20.13 -0.29
C LYS A 34 -24.93 -19.14 -1.40
N LEU A 35 -23.73 -18.56 -1.38
CA LEU A 35 -23.27 -17.54 -2.32
C LEU A 35 -21.88 -17.89 -2.84
N LYS A 36 -21.63 -17.65 -4.13
CA LYS A 36 -20.26 -17.60 -4.69
C LYS A 36 -19.76 -16.16 -4.57
N LEU A 37 -18.81 -15.92 -3.67
CA LEU A 37 -18.18 -14.62 -3.50
C LEU A 37 -16.92 -14.54 -4.37
N LYS A 38 -16.75 -13.43 -5.08
CA LYS A 38 -15.48 -13.12 -5.74
C LYS A 38 -14.52 -12.60 -4.69
N LYS A 39 -13.32 -13.18 -4.61
CA LYS A 39 -12.23 -12.59 -3.82
C LYS A 39 -11.93 -11.21 -4.40
N ASN A 40 -12.11 -10.17 -3.60
CA ASN A 40 -11.66 -8.83 -3.97
C ASN A 40 -10.14 -8.77 -3.76
N SER A 41 -9.40 -9.37 -4.70
CA SER A 41 -7.95 -9.23 -4.73
C SER A 41 -7.66 -7.81 -5.16
N LYS A 42 -7.19 -6.98 -4.23
CA LYS A 42 -6.62 -5.69 -4.60
C LYS A 42 -5.41 -6.00 -5.48
N PRO A 43 -5.29 -5.43 -6.68
CA PRO A 43 -4.08 -5.58 -7.47
C PRO A 43 -2.89 -5.14 -6.60
N SER A 44 -1.78 -5.87 -6.70
CA SER A 44 -0.54 -5.42 -6.06
C SER A 44 -0.29 -3.98 -6.48
N ALA A 45 0.02 -3.11 -5.52
CA ALA A 45 0.25 -1.71 -5.83
C ALA A 45 1.49 -1.63 -6.73
N ASN A 46 1.30 -1.28 -8.00
CA ASN A 46 2.41 -1.10 -8.94
C ASN A 46 3.39 -0.08 -8.36
N ILE A 47 4.66 -0.50 -8.27
CA ILE A 47 5.75 0.38 -7.89
C ILE A 47 5.86 1.44 -8.99
N LYS A 48 5.81 2.71 -8.62
CA LYS A 48 6.05 3.82 -9.54
C LYS A 48 7.51 4.23 -9.41
N PHE A 49 8.23 4.20 -10.52
CA PHE A 49 9.61 4.70 -10.61
C PHE A 49 9.61 6.17 -11.03
N ASP A 50 10.56 6.93 -10.49
CA ASP A 50 10.73 8.33 -10.88
C ASP A 50 11.56 8.40 -12.18
N LEU A 51 10.88 8.20 -13.30
CA LEU A 51 11.50 8.21 -14.63
C LEU A 51 12.02 9.60 -15.04
N ALA A 52 11.60 10.68 -14.37
CA ALA A 52 12.11 12.02 -14.67
C ALA A 52 13.61 12.11 -14.37
N ILE A 53 14.09 11.37 -13.36
CA ILE A 53 15.50 11.34 -12.97
C ILE A 53 16.40 10.79 -14.09
N LEU A 54 15.90 9.92 -14.96
CA LEU A 54 16.66 9.44 -16.11
C LEU A 54 16.94 10.54 -17.15
N LYS A 55 16.14 11.61 -17.17
CA LYS A 55 16.38 12.78 -18.02
C LYS A 55 17.32 13.78 -17.36
N THR A 56 17.23 13.92 -16.05
CA THR A 56 17.98 14.93 -15.29
C THR A 56 19.37 14.45 -14.89
N ASN A 57 19.54 13.16 -14.59
CA ASN A 57 20.78 12.60 -14.06
C ASN A 57 21.37 11.56 -15.04
N GLN A 58 22.41 12.00 -15.74
CA GLN A 58 23.10 11.19 -16.75
C GLN A 58 23.76 9.94 -16.14
N THR A 59 24.31 10.01 -14.94
CA THR A 59 24.94 8.87 -14.27
C THR A 59 23.94 7.75 -13.96
N ILE A 60 22.73 8.10 -13.53
CA ILE A 60 21.67 7.10 -13.25
C ILE A 60 21.20 6.47 -14.57
N ARG A 61 21.10 7.25 -15.64
CA ARG A 61 20.76 6.76 -16.97
C ARG A 61 21.78 5.74 -17.48
N GLU A 62 23.07 6.06 -17.40
CA GLU A 62 24.15 5.16 -17.83
C GLU A 62 24.17 3.87 -17.01
N LYS A 63 24.06 3.99 -15.67
CA LYS A 63 23.95 2.82 -14.79
C LYS A 63 22.75 1.94 -15.13
N TYR A 64 21.61 2.55 -15.44
CA TYR A 64 20.41 1.80 -15.80
C TYR A 64 20.59 1.08 -17.13
N GLN A 65 21.16 1.75 -18.13
CA GLN A 65 21.46 1.15 -19.44
C GLN A 65 22.41 -0.05 -19.31
N ILE A 66 23.49 0.09 -18.54
CA ILE A 66 24.44 -1.00 -18.27
C ILE A 66 23.75 -2.14 -17.52
N SER A 67 22.94 -1.85 -16.49
CA SER A 67 22.22 -2.86 -15.72
C SER A 67 21.25 -3.65 -16.60
N VAL A 68 20.49 -2.98 -17.48
CA VAL A 68 19.60 -3.65 -18.43
C VAL A 68 20.40 -4.52 -19.40
N GLN A 69 21.48 -4.00 -19.98
CA GLN A 69 22.32 -4.74 -20.92
C GLN A 69 22.91 -6.01 -20.28
N ASN A 70 23.51 -5.88 -19.10
CA ASN A 70 24.10 -7.01 -18.37
C ASN A 70 23.07 -8.08 -18.03
N LYS A 71 21.86 -7.68 -17.62
CA LYS A 71 20.77 -8.63 -17.31
C LYS A 71 20.25 -9.30 -18.56
N PHE A 72 20.18 -8.59 -19.67
CA PHE A 72 19.76 -9.15 -20.94
C PHE A 72 20.80 -10.12 -21.51
N GLU A 73 22.09 -9.80 -21.46
CA GLU A 73 23.17 -10.71 -21.87
C GLU A 73 23.25 -11.98 -21.00
N ALA A 74 22.88 -11.87 -19.72
CA ALA A 74 22.78 -13.02 -18.83
C ALA A 74 21.56 -13.92 -19.12
N LEU A 75 20.55 -13.40 -19.81
CA LEU A 75 19.39 -14.18 -20.27
C LEU A 75 19.76 -14.85 -21.60
N GLY A 76 19.83 -16.18 -21.61
CA GLY A 76 20.05 -16.92 -22.85
C GLY A 76 18.89 -16.78 -23.84
N ASP A 77 19.14 -17.15 -25.10
CA ASP A 77 18.10 -17.19 -26.13
C ASP A 77 17.05 -18.25 -25.77
N ALA A 78 15.83 -17.79 -25.48
CA ALA A 78 14.67 -18.68 -25.35
C ALA A 78 14.13 -19.03 -26.75
N GLU A 79 13.75 -20.30 -26.97
CA GLU A 79 13.16 -20.74 -28.25
C GLU A 79 11.74 -20.20 -28.45
N GLU A 80 11.03 -19.91 -27.35
CA GLU A 80 9.63 -19.47 -27.37
C GLU A 80 9.50 -17.95 -27.20
N VAL A 81 8.79 -17.30 -28.13
CA VAL A 81 8.63 -15.83 -28.19
C VAL A 81 7.98 -15.27 -26.92
N GLU A 82 7.06 -16.02 -26.31
CA GLU A 82 6.38 -15.60 -25.08
C GLU A 82 7.35 -15.58 -23.91
N GLN A 83 8.21 -16.58 -23.78
CA GLN A 83 9.26 -16.64 -22.77
C GLN A 83 10.29 -15.53 -22.97
N GLN A 84 10.67 -15.22 -24.22
CA GLN A 84 11.55 -14.09 -24.52
C GLN A 84 10.95 -12.75 -24.06
N CYS A 85 9.65 -12.55 -24.29
CA CYS A 85 8.95 -11.32 -23.87
C CYS A 85 8.91 -11.19 -22.34
N GLU A 86 8.66 -12.30 -21.63
CA GLU A 86 8.68 -12.32 -20.16
C GLU A 86 10.08 -12.01 -19.61
N ASN A 87 11.12 -12.62 -20.19
CA ASN A 87 12.52 -12.40 -19.83
C ASN A 87 12.93 -10.93 -20.05
N PHE A 88 12.51 -10.33 -21.15
CA PHE A 88 12.77 -8.91 -21.42
C PHE A 88 12.11 -8.01 -20.38
N LYS A 89 10.85 -8.30 -20.05
CA LYS A 89 10.09 -7.54 -19.06
C LYS A 89 10.70 -7.68 -17.66
N SER A 90 11.15 -8.88 -17.27
CA SER A 90 11.79 -9.09 -15.97
C SER A 90 13.12 -8.33 -15.88
N ALA A 91 13.99 -8.43 -16.89
CA ALA A 91 15.26 -7.71 -16.93
C ALA A 91 15.09 -6.19 -16.76
N ILE A 92 14.15 -5.59 -17.51
CA ILE A 92 13.84 -4.16 -17.41
C ILE A 92 13.36 -3.79 -16.01
N MET A 93 12.42 -4.57 -15.46
CA MET A 93 11.83 -4.29 -14.15
C MET A 93 12.84 -4.44 -13.03
N GLU A 94 13.69 -5.47 -13.08
CA GLU A 94 14.70 -5.69 -12.06
C GLU A 94 15.80 -4.63 -12.10
N ALA A 95 16.30 -4.28 -13.30
CA ALA A 95 17.23 -3.17 -13.46
C ALA A 95 16.62 -1.85 -12.94
N ALA A 96 15.32 -1.65 -13.19
CA ALA A 96 14.62 -0.45 -12.73
C ALA A 96 14.48 -0.44 -11.20
N THR A 97 14.24 -1.60 -10.57
CA THR A 97 14.18 -1.70 -9.10
C THR A 97 15.51 -1.40 -8.41
N GLU A 98 16.63 -1.72 -9.04
CA GLU A 98 17.97 -1.50 -8.47
C GLU A 98 18.45 -0.06 -8.66
N VAL A 99 18.25 0.50 -9.85
CA VAL A 99 18.89 1.77 -10.24
C VAL A 99 17.95 2.97 -10.10
N ILE A 100 16.66 2.81 -10.41
CA ILE A 100 15.73 3.95 -10.46
C ILE A 100 15.03 4.08 -9.10
N PRO A 101 15.13 5.24 -8.43
CA PRO A 101 14.42 5.46 -7.19
C PRO A 101 12.90 5.44 -7.41
N LYS A 102 12.19 4.95 -6.40
CA LYS A 102 10.72 4.92 -6.40
C LYS A 102 10.18 6.33 -6.15
N VAL A 103 9.05 6.65 -6.78
CA VAL A 103 8.35 7.92 -6.56
C VAL A 103 7.96 8.01 -5.09
N LYS A 104 8.56 8.97 -4.38
CA LYS A 104 8.18 9.28 -3.00
C LYS A 104 6.74 9.78 -2.95
N ARG A 105 6.02 9.39 -1.90
CA ARG A 105 4.70 9.95 -1.64
C ARG A 105 4.84 11.41 -1.26
N LYS A 106 4.05 12.27 -1.88
CA LYS A 106 3.98 13.68 -1.49
C LYS A 106 3.13 13.85 -0.24
N ALA A 107 3.50 14.81 0.60
CA ALA A 107 2.67 15.23 1.71
C ALA A 107 1.33 15.75 1.18
N LYS A 108 0.22 15.17 1.66
CA LYS A 108 -1.13 15.67 1.34
C LYS A 108 -1.52 16.88 2.20
N GLN A 109 -0.98 16.93 3.41
CA GLN A 109 -1.28 17.96 4.40
C GLN A 109 -0.06 18.85 4.60
N LYS A 110 -0.29 20.15 4.80
CA LYS A 110 0.77 21.15 4.94
C LYS A 110 1.66 20.92 6.17
N TRP A 111 1.09 20.36 7.23
CA TRP A 111 1.80 20.04 8.47
C TRP A 111 2.60 18.72 8.42
N MET A 112 2.49 17.95 7.34
CA MET A 112 3.10 16.62 7.28
C MET A 112 4.53 16.70 6.77
N THR A 113 5.48 16.27 7.60
CA THR A 113 6.92 16.32 7.33
C THR A 113 7.43 15.09 6.55
N GLU A 114 8.62 15.20 5.95
CA GLU A 114 9.26 14.06 5.26
C GLU A 114 9.60 12.91 6.24
N GLU A 115 9.94 13.23 7.49
CA GLU A 115 10.15 12.24 8.55
C GLU A 115 8.90 11.37 8.78
N ILE A 116 7.72 11.99 8.87
CA ILE A 116 6.45 11.28 9.03
C ILE A 116 6.18 10.38 7.82
N LEU A 117 6.44 10.88 6.61
CA LEU A 117 6.25 10.11 5.38
C LEU A 117 7.16 8.87 5.33
N ASN A 118 8.41 8.99 5.77
CA ASN A 118 9.34 7.88 5.86
C ASN A 118 8.89 6.83 6.89
N LEU A 119 8.50 7.27 8.10
CA LEU A 119 7.96 6.38 9.13
C LEU A 119 6.69 5.65 8.67
N MET A 120 5.83 6.33 7.88
CA MET A 120 4.66 5.69 7.28
C MET A 120 5.01 4.59 6.27
N GLU A 121 6.09 4.76 5.49
CA GLU A 121 6.56 3.72 4.56
C GLU A 121 7.24 2.58 5.30
N GLU A 122 8.03 2.84 6.34
CA GLU A 122 8.58 1.80 7.23
C GLU A 122 7.48 0.97 7.87
N ARG A 123 6.43 1.62 8.40
CA ARG A 123 5.25 0.94 8.96
C ARG A 123 4.57 0.05 7.91
N ARG A 124 4.55 0.47 6.65
CA ARG A 124 3.95 -0.30 5.56
C ARG A 124 4.76 -1.55 5.24
N CYS A 125 6.09 -1.47 5.29
CA CYS A 125 7.00 -2.62 5.10
C CYS A 125 7.00 -3.58 6.30
N ALA A 126 6.70 -3.10 7.51
CA ALA A 126 6.73 -3.91 8.73
C ALA A 126 5.47 -4.75 9.00
N LYS A 127 4.54 -4.91 8.04
CA LYS A 127 3.24 -5.59 8.28
C LYS A 127 3.36 -7.03 8.76
N ASP A 128 4.43 -7.73 8.39
CA ASP A 128 4.62 -9.14 8.76
C ASP A 128 5.22 -9.29 10.16
N ASN A 129 5.76 -8.22 10.75
CA ASN A 129 6.30 -8.22 12.12
C ASN A 129 5.44 -7.33 13.02
N LYS A 130 4.60 -7.97 13.84
CA LYS A 130 3.62 -7.30 14.71
C LYS A 130 4.27 -6.33 15.70
N GLU A 131 5.34 -6.72 16.37
CA GLU A 131 6.01 -5.88 17.37
C GLU A 131 6.63 -4.64 16.73
N LYS A 132 7.35 -4.82 15.63
CA LYS A 132 7.94 -3.71 14.87
C LYS A 132 6.86 -2.78 14.33
N TYR A 133 5.76 -3.34 13.83
CA TYR A 133 4.62 -2.55 13.35
C TYR A 133 4.03 -1.67 14.45
N GLU A 134 3.78 -2.22 15.64
CA GLU A 134 3.20 -1.48 16.77
C GLU A 134 4.12 -0.35 17.25
N GLN A 135 5.43 -0.61 17.34
CA GLN A 135 6.42 0.41 17.72
C GLN A 135 6.44 1.58 16.73
N ILE A 136 6.50 1.28 15.42
CA ILE A 136 6.49 2.32 14.39
C ILE A 136 5.14 3.04 14.36
N HIS A 137 4.03 2.32 14.57
CA HIS A 137 2.70 2.92 14.62
C HIS A 137 2.58 4.00 15.69
N LYS A 138 3.06 3.72 16.91
CA LYS A 138 3.10 4.70 18.02
C LYS A 138 3.92 5.93 17.65
N LYS A 139 5.13 5.73 17.10
CA LYS A 139 6.00 6.83 16.65
C LYS A 139 5.35 7.70 15.57
N VAL A 140 4.69 7.07 14.59
CA VAL A 140 3.95 7.80 13.54
C VAL A 140 2.84 8.66 14.15
N GLN A 141 2.08 8.12 15.11
CA GLN A 141 0.99 8.84 15.75
C GLN A 141 1.50 10.03 16.56
N GLU A 142 2.53 9.83 17.38
CA GLU A 142 3.18 10.88 18.16
C GLU A 142 3.69 12.02 17.28
N LYS A 143 4.50 11.70 16.25
CA LYS A 143 5.03 12.70 15.31
C LYS A 143 3.92 13.43 14.55
N CYS A 144 2.87 12.73 14.12
CA CYS A 144 1.73 13.38 13.47
C CYS A 144 1.02 14.38 14.39
N ASN A 145 0.81 14.01 15.65
CA ASN A 145 0.16 14.88 16.63
C ASN A 145 1.01 16.12 16.88
N MET A 146 2.30 15.95 17.17
CA MET A 146 3.24 17.05 17.39
C MET A 146 3.30 18.01 16.20
N SER A 147 3.50 17.50 14.98
CA SER A 147 3.59 18.36 13.79
C SER A 147 2.26 19.07 13.50
N LYS A 148 1.13 18.40 13.74
CA LYS A 148 -0.19 19.02 13.56
C LYS A 148 -0.46 20.11 14.59
N GLU A 149 -0.14 19.87 15.87
CA GLU A 149 -0.28 20.87 16.94
C GLU A 149 0.63 22.07 16.71
N SER A 150 1.90 21.84 16.36
CA SER A 150 2.84 22.91 16.01
C SER A 150 2.30 23.80 14.89
N TRP A 151 1.76 23.18 13.84
CA TRP A 151 1.19 23.91 12.71
C TRP A 151 -0.08 24.69 13.10
N ILE A 152 -0.97 24.11 13.91
CA ILE A 152 -2.16 24.80 14.41
C ILE A 152 -1.74 26.01 15.26
N ASN A 153 -0.80 25.83 16.19
CA ASN A 153 -0.34 26.89 17.07
C ASN A 153 0.32 28.04 16.31
N GLU A 154 1.12 27.72 15.28
CA GLU A 154 1.70 28.73 14.39
C GLU A 154 0.61 29.51 13.65
N LYS A 155 -0.43 28.83 13.15
CA LYS A 155 -1.57 29.50 12.50
C LYS A 155 -2.40 30.35 13.46
N CYS A 156 -2.60 29.93 14.70
CA CYS A 156 -3.27 30.76 15.69
C CYS A 156 -2.48 32.05 15.97
N LYS A 157 -1.15 31.97 16.12
CA LYS A 157 -0.29 33.14 16.33
C LYS A 157 -0.33 34.12 15.15
N GLU A 158 -0.34 33.62 13.91
CA GLU A 158 -0.47 34.46 12.72
C GLU A 158 -1.79 35.24 12.70
N ILE A 159 -2.89 34.63 13.18
CA ILE A 159 -4.22 35.28 13.25
C ILE A 159 -4.26 36.33 14.37
N GLU A 160 -3.66 36.04 15.52
CA GLU A 160 -3.63 36.97 16.67
C GLU A 160 -2.78 38.23 16.42
N GLN A 161 -1.88 38.19 15.44
CA GLN A 161 -1.02 39.32 15.06
C GLN A 161 -1.59 40.18 13.92
N GLN A 162 -2.75 39.81 13.36
CA GLN A 162 -3.50 40.58 12.36
C GLN A 162 -4.62 41.40 13.00
#